data_AF-A0A151T057-F1
#
_entry.id   AF-A0A151T057-F1
#
_cell.length_a   1.000
_cell.length_b   1.000
_cell.length_c   1.000
_cell.angle_alpha   90.00
_cell.angle_beta   90.00
_cell.angle_gamma   90.00
#
_symmetry.space_group_name_H-M   'P 1'
#
loop_
_entity.id
_entity.type
_entity.pdbx_description
1 polymer ?
#
loop_
_entity_poly.entity_id
_entity_poly.type
_entity_poly.pdbx_seq_one_letter_code
_entity_poly.pdbx_strand_id
1 'polypeptide(L)'
;MVSFLSNQLFPLQVTITPSPSPQHSQVFKLIWKSPGPQQIRLLLWSLVHNALLTNENCSRRHMAQCNLYHVFQSQPKTMFHVLRDCPPTDLLLQKLLFKSHETFFGDMDIKHWILHHLDGYSIKRGSWNIAFSVMVDLIWRRENEFVFLDKLMGVELHHFN
;
A
#
# COMPACT_ATOMS: atom_id res chain seq x y z
N MET A 1 -17.13 35.16 -51.93
CA MET A 1 -16.91 36.31 -51.02
C MET A 1 -16.32 35.72 -49.74
N VAL A 2 -15.05 36.01 -49.47
CA VAL A 2 -14.22 35.42 -48.42
C VAL A 2 -14.28 36.32 -47.18
N SER A 3 -14.52 35.76 -45.99
CA SER A 3 -14.21 36.40 -44.69
C SER A 3 -14.07 35.31 -43.63
N PHE A 4 -12.85 34.80 -43.43
CA PHE A 4 -11.86 35.21 -42.42
C PHE A 4 -12.20 34.77 -40.99
N LEU A 5 -11.36 33.86 -40.52
CA LEU A 5 -11.31 33.20 -39.23
C LEU A 5 -11.05 34.21 -38.09
N SER A 6 -11.90 34.21 -37.06
CA SER A 6 -11.58 34.82 -35.78
C SER A 6 -10.87 33.78 -34.92
N ASN A 7 -9.54 33.88 -34.83
CA ASN A 7 -8.72 33.16 -33.87
C ASN A 7 -9.02 33.70 -32.47
N GLN A 8 -9.95 33.08 -31.75
CA GLN A 8 -10.09 33.28 -30.32
C GLN A 8 -9.09 32.35 -29.62
N LEU A 9 -7.94 32.90 -29.26
CA LEU A 9 -7.03 32.31 -28.27
C LEU A 9 -7.78 32.20 -26.95
N PHE A 10 -8.20 30.98 -26.58
CA PHE A 10 -8.57 30.69 -25.21
C PHE A 10 -7.30 30.86 -24.34
N PRO A 11 -7.28 31.75 -23.33
CA PRO A 11 -6.18 31.77 -22.40
C PRO A 11 -6.18 30.43 -21.66
N LEU A 12 -5.05 29.71 -21.73
CA LEU A 12 -4.77 28.62 -20.80
C LEU A 12 -4.81 29.22 -19.38
N GLN A 13 -5.97 29.14 -18.73
CA GLN A 13 -6.03 29.37 -17.30
C GLN A 13 -5.19 28.26 -16.65
N VAL A 14 -3.98 28.63 -16.23
CA VAL A 14 -3.19 27.82 -15.31
C VAL A 14 -3.99 27.78 -14.02
N THR A 15 -4.82 26.75 -13.87
CA THR A 15 -5.49 26.44 -12.61
C THR A 15 -4.39 26.14 -11.61
N ILE A 16 -4.03 27.14 -10.80
CA ILE A 16 -3.17 26.97 -9.63
C ILE A 16 -3.90 25.95 -8.76
N THR A 17 -3.41 24.72 -8.76
CA THR A 17 -3.91 23.68 -7.86
C THR A 17 -3.82 24.21 -6.43
N PRO A 18 -4.89 24.13 -5.62
CA PRO A 18 -4.83 24.60 -4.25
C PRO A 18 -3.66 23.92 -3.52
N SER A 19 -2.94 24.71 -2.74
CA SER A 19 -1.87 24.22 -1.86
C SER A 19 -2.34 22.93 -1.17
N PRO A 20 -1.52 21.85 -1.18
CA PRO A 20 -1.92 20.61 -0.52
C PRO A 20 -2.32 20.92 0.92
N SER A 21 -3.45 20.34 1.36
CA SER A 21 -3.92 20.57 2.73
C SER A 21 -2.78 20.25 3.72
N PRO A 22 -2.72 20.92 4.88
CA PRO A 22 -1.61 20.76 5.83
C PRO A 22 -1.31 19.29 6.15
N GLN A 23 -2.34 18.45 6.21
CA GLN A 23 -2.26 17.01 6.45
C GLN A 23 -1.55 16.25 5.32
N HIS A 24 -1.84 16.56 4.05
CA HIS A 24 -1.12 15.95 2.91
C HIS A 24 0.37 16.30 2.95
N SER A 25 0.69 17.54 3.32
CA SER A 25 2.08 17.99 3.44
C SER A 25 2.86 17.24 4.53
N GLN A 26 2.20 16.90 5.64
CA GLN A 26 2.82 16.20 6.77
C GLN A 26 3.07 14.72 6.46
N VAL A 27 2.07 14.04 5.89
CA VAL A 27 2.19 12.64 5.44
C VAL A 27 3.35 12.47 4.45
N PHE A 28 3.39 13.34 3.44
CA PHE A 28 4.45 13.34 2.43
C PHE A 28 5.84 13.52 3.06
N LYS A 29 5.98 14.51 3.96
CA LYS A 29 7.24 14.76 4.67
C LYS A 29 7.66 13.55 5.50
N LEU A 30 6.75 12.91 6.22
CA LEU A 30 7.07 11.76 7.08
C LEU A 30 7.56 10.57 6.26
N ILE A 31 6.86 10.25 5.17
CA ILE A 31 7.22 9.12 4.29
C ILE A 31 8.53 9.40 3.55
N TRP A 32 8.76 10.61 3.03
CA TRP A 32 10.00 10.92 2.30
C TRP A 32 11.22 11.17 3.17
N LYS A 33 11.02 11.51 4.44
CA LYS A 33 12.11 11.53 5.42
C LYS A 33 12.46 10.15 5.94
N SER A 34 11.65 9.12 5.69
CA SER A 34 11.94 7.78 6.19
C SER A 34 13.25 7.24 5.59
N PRO A 35 14.11 6.61 6.39
CA PRO A 35 15.34 6.00 5.89
C PRO A 35 15.00 4.72 5.12
N GLY A 36 15.60 4.54 3.94
CA GLY A 36 15.46 3.31 3.17
C GLY A 36 15.38 3.52 1.66
N PRO A 37 15.26 2.43 0.89
CA PRO A 37 15.13 2.48 -0.56
C PRO A 37 13.87 3.20 -1.03
N GLN A 38 13.93 3.78 -2.23
CA GLN A 38 12.81 4.45 -2.89
C GLN A 38 11.58 3.54 -3.03
N GLN A 39 11.79 2.23 -3.20
CA GLN A 39 10.71 1.25 -3.30
C GLN A 39 9.85 1.19 -2.03
N ILE A 40 10.47 1.12 -0.84
CA ILE A 40 9.76 1.06 0.44
C ILE A 40 8.95 2.32 0.66
N ARG A 41 9.57 3.44 0.31
CA ARG A 41 8.97 4.77 0.26
C ARG A 41 7.69 4.80 -0.58
N LEU A 42 7.75 4.31 -1.83
CA LEU A 42 6.57 4.23 -2.71
C LEU A 42 5.50 3.30 -2.15
N LEU A 43 5.90 2.17 -1.57
CA LEU A 43 4.99 1.24 -0.89
C LEU A 43 4.24 1.93 0.25
N LEU A 44 4.93 2.62 1.16
CA LEU A 44 4.32 3.36 2.26
C LEU A 44 3.35 4.43 1.76
N TRP A 45 3.71 5.15 0.69
CA TRP A 45 2.82 6.11 0.04
C TRP A 45 1.56 5.43 -0.50
N SER A 46 1.69 4.31 -1.19
CA SER A 46 0.55 3.54 -1.68
C SER A 46 -0.35 3.03 -0.55
N LEU A 47 0.22 2.63 0.58
CA LEU A 47 -0.53 2.16 1.75
C LEU A 47 -1.37 3.27 2.38
N VAL A 48 -0.76 4.42 2.66
CA VAL A 48 -1.45 5.56 3.27
C VAL A 48 -2.58 6.10 2.39
N HIS A 49 -2.48 5.90 1.07
CA HIS A 49 -3.48 6.33 0.09
C HIS A 49 -4.47 5.24 -0.35
N ASN A 50 -4.49 4.08 0.33
CA ASN A 50 -5.34 2.94 -0.06
C ASN A 50 -5.21 2.61 -1.57
N ALA A 51 -3.97 2.62 -2.07
CA ALA A 51 -3.64 2.51 -3.48
C ALA A 51 -2.91 1.22 -3.85
N LEU A 52 -2.63 0.34 -2.89
CA LEU A 52 -2.04 -0.96 -3.12
C LEU A 52 -2.98 -1.87 -3.95
N LEU A 53 -2.43 -2.71 -4.82
CA LEU A 53 -3.20 -3.64 -5.66
C LEU A 53 -3.69 -4.85 -4.87
N THR A 54 -4.58 -4.61 -3.92
CA THR A 54 -5.34 -5.65 -3.22
C THR A 54 -6.57 -6.04 -4.03
N ASN A 55 -7.22 -7.17 -3.71
CA ASN A 55 -8.46 -7.59 -4.38
C ASN A 55 -9.55 -6.52 -4.31
N GLU A 56 -9.69 -5.88 -3.15
CA GLU A 56 -10.61 -4.77 -2.94
C GLU A 56 -10.31 -3.61 -3.90
N ASN A 57 -9.04 -3.19 -4.00
CA ASN A 57 -8.65 -2.08 -4.86
C ASN A 57 -8.69 -2.43 -6.35
N CYS A 58 -8.42 -3.68 -6.73
CA CYS A 58 -8.60 -4.14 -8.10
C CYS A 58 -10.07 -4.13 -8.49
N SER A 59 -10.96 -4.64 -7.62
CA SER A 59 -12.41 -4.61 -7.82
C SER A 59 -12.92 -3.18 -7.96
N ARG A 60 -12.52 -2.28 -7.05
CA ARG A 60 -12.82 -0.84 -7.10
C ARG A 60 -12.34 -0.18 -8.41
N ARG A 61 -11.27 -0.69 -9.02
CA ARG A 61 -10.69 -0.19 -10.29
C ARG A 61 -11.23 -0.93 -11.52
N HIS A 62 -12.14 -1.88 -11.36
CA HIS A 62 -12.67 -2.72 -12.44
C HIS A 62 -11.57 -3.48 -13.20
N MET A 63 -10.51 -3.91 -12.50
CA MET A 63 -9.41 -4.68 -13.08
C MET A 63 -9.77 -6.17 -13.07
N ALA A 64 -10.07 -6.72 -14.25
CA ALA A 64 -10.63 -8.06 -14.45
C ALA A 64 -9.72 -9.25 -14.06
N GLN A 65 -8.47 -9.01 -13.64
CA GLN A 65 -7.43 -10.05 -13.57
C GLN A 65 -6.64 -10.09 -12.25
N CYS A 66 -7.20 -9.57 -11.16
CA CYS A 66 -6.62 -9.77 -9.83
C CYS A 66 -7.18 -11.05 -9.18
N ASN A 67 -6.77 -12.21 -9.71
CA ASN A 67 -6.81 -13.45 -8.94
C ASN A 67 -5.69 -13.40 -7.89
N LEU A 68 -5.85 -12.64 -6.80
CA LEU A 68 -5.08 -12.94 -5.60
C LEU A 68 -5.77 -14.12 -4.94
N TYR A 69 -5.04 -15.22 -4.82
CA TYR A 69 -5.54 -16.57 -4.59
C TYR A 69 -6.58 -16.72 -3.46
N HIS A 70 -7.41 -17.72 -3.73
CA HIS A 70 -8.59 -18.29 -3.09
C HIS A 70 -8.30 -19.08 -1.80
N VAL A 71 -7.22 -18.80 -1.04
CA VAL A 71 -6.89 -19.62 0.16
C VAL A 71 -7.92 -19.40 1.27
N PHE A 72 -8.37 -18.15 1.44
CA PHE A 72 -9.36 -17.76 2.45
C PHE A 72 -10.59 -17.19 1.75
N GLN A 73 -11.45 -18.09 1.24
CA GLN A 73 -12.57 -17.81 0.35
C GLN A 73 -13.71 -16.96 0.94
N SER A 74 -13.56 -16.42 2.15
CA SER A 74 -14.67 -15.81 2.89
C SER A 74 -14.65 -14.28 2.94
N GLN A 75 -13.50 -13.61 2.73
CA GLN A 75 -13.43 -12.14 2.82
C GLN A 75 -12.51 -11.49 1.77
N PRO A 76 -12.85 -10.29 1.26
CA PRO A 76 -11.96 -9.50 0.43
C PRO A 76 -10.64 -9.23 1.16
N LYS A 77 -9.51 -9.46 0.48
CA LYS A 77 -8.20 -9.01 0.98
C LYS A 77 -8.19 -7.47 1.01
N THR A 78 -8.51 -6.87 2.15
CA THR A 78 -8.27 -5.45 2.41
C THR A 78 -6.80 -5.21 2.71
N MET A 79 -6.36 -3.96 2.73
CA MET A 79 -4.98 -3.61 3.06
C MET A 79 -4.57 -4.09 4.46
N PHE A 80 -5.50 -3.99 5.41
CA PHE A 80 -5.32 -4.50 6.77
C PHE A 80 -5.20 -6.01 6.81
N HIS A 81 -6.07 -6.70 6.09
CA HIS A 81 -6.02 -8.14 6.05
C HIS A 81 -4.65 -8.62 5.52
N VAL A 82 -4.16 -8.04 4.43
CA VAL A 82 -2.86 -8.38 3.83
C VAL A 82 -1.70 -8.11 4.80
N LEU A 83 -1.71 -6.97 5.48
CA LEU A 83 -0.60 -6.53 6.32
C LEU A 83 -0.64 -7.01 7.77
N ARG A 84 -1.79 -7.51 8.24
CA ARG A 84 -2.02 -7.85 9.65
C ARG A 84 -2.86 -9.10 9.81
N ASP A 85 -4.12 -9.07 9.35
CA ASP A 85 -5.12 -10.04 9.81
C ASP A 85 -5.05 -11.40 9.10
N CYS A 86 -4.30 -11.51 8.00
CA CYS A 86 -4.16 -12.78 7.31
C CYS A 86 -3.35 -13.74 8.19
N PRO A 87 -3.84 -14.97 8.47
CA PRO A 87 -3.17 -15.91 9.38
C PRO A 87 -1.67 -16.13 9.13
N PRO A 88 -1.20 -16.20 7.87
CA PRO A 88 0.22 -16.34 7.61
C PRO A 88 1.02 -15.07 7.95
N THR A 89 0.43 -13.89 7.80
CA THR A 89 1.05 -12.59 8.16
C THR A 89 1.05 -12.41 9.67
N ASP A 90 -0.06 -12.72 10.34
CA ASP A 90 -0.18 -12.70 11.79
C ASP A 90 0.91 -13.58 12.45
N LEU A 91 1.07 -14.81 11.99
CA LEU A 91 2.12 -15.70 12.50
C LEU A 91 3.54 -15.15 12.28
N LEU A 92 3.79 -14.47 11.16
CA LEU A 92 5.08 -13.83 10.88
C LEU A 92 5.31 -12.66 11.85
N LEU A 93 4.29 -11.84 12.08
CA LEU A 93 4.35 -10.70 12.98
C LEU A 93 4.52 -11.13 14.44
N GLN A 94 3.85 -12.20 14.89
CA GLN A 94 4.08 -12.78 16.22
C GLN A 94 5.56 -13.16 16.42
N LYS A 95 6.20 -13.75 15.40
CA LYS A 95 7.62 -14.12 15.45
C LYS A 95 8.56 -12.91 15.44
N LEU A 96 8.21 -11.85 14.71
CA LEU A 96 9.05 -10.65 14.59
C LEU A 96 8.91 -9.69 15.78
N LEU A 97 7.72 -9.61 16.38
CA LEU A 97 7.36 -8.62 17.41
C LEU A 97 7.39 -9.18 18.83
N PHE A 98 7.43 -10.51 18.99
CA PHE A 98 7.44 -11.17 20.30
C PHE A 98 6.31 -10.64 21.21
N LYS A 99 6.63 -10.22 22.44
CA LYS A 99 5.66 -9.79 23.47
C LYS A 99 4.91 -8.49 23.14
N SER A 100 5.28 -7.75 22.09
CA SER A 100 4.59 -6.50 21.72
C SER A 100 3.50 -6.67 20.66
N HIS A 101 3.18 -7.91 20.25
CA HIS A 101 2.22 -8.18 19.18
C HIS A 101 0.82 -7.60 19.47
N GLU A 102 0.28 -7.83 20.66
CA GLU A 102 -1.06 -7.36 21.09
C GLU A 102 -1.19 -5.83 21.02
N THR A 103 -0.17 -5.10 21.51
CA THR A 103 -0.18 -3.63 21.54
C THR A 103 0.21 -2.99 20.22
N PHE A 104 0.77 -3.76 19.29
CA PHE A 104 1.28 -3.25 18.02
C PHE A 104 0.15 -2.90 17.04
N PHE A 105 -0.99 -3.58 17.11
CA PHE A 105 -2.05 -3.37 16.13
C PHE A 105 -3.03 -2.27 16.51
N GLY A 106 -3.49 -2.23 17.75
CA GLY A 106 -4.49 -1.26 18.21
C GLY A 106 -5.75 -1.15 17.31
N ASP A 107 -6.62 -0.20 17.66
CA ASP A 107 -7.86 0.07 16.92
C ASP A 107 -7.70 1.20 15.87
N MET A 108 -6.47 1.43 15.39
CA MET A 108 -6.18 2.48 14.41
C MET A 108 -6.57 2.07 12.99
N ASP A 109 -6.98 3.03 12.15
CA ASP A 109 -7.06 2.81 10.69
C ASP A 109 -5.66 2.73 10.05
N ILE A 110 -5.57 2.24 8.80
CA ILE A 110 -4.29 1.82 8.21
C ILE A 110 -3.36 3.02 8.06
N LYS A 111 -3.93 4.18 7.74
CA LYS A 111 -3.17 5.42 7.59
C LYS A 111 -2.61 5.84 8.94
N HIS A 112 -3.44 5.92 9.97
CA HIS A 112 -2.98 6.29 11.31
C HIS A 112 -1.97 5.28 11.87
N TRP A 113 -2.18 4.00 11.61
CA TRP A 113 -1.28 2.92 12.02
C TRP A 113 0.11 3.05 11.39
N ILE A 114 0.20 3.24 10.06
CA ILE A 114 1.46 3.47 9.36
C ILE A 114 2.15 4.73 9.89
N LEU A 115 1.43 5.84 10.01
CA LEU A 115 2.01 7.12 10.44
C LEU A 115 2.53 7.04 11.88
N HIS A 116 1.78 6.43 12.79
CA HIS A 116 2.19 6.23 14.18
C HIS A 116 3.52 5.47 14.29
N HIS A 117 3.75 4.45 13.44
CA HIS A 117 4.98 3.67 13.45
C HIS A 117 6.14 4.35 12.70
N LEU A 118 5.86 5.27 11.77
CA LEU A 118 6.88 6.08 11.10
C LEU A 118 7.34 7.29 11.91
N ASP A 119 6.46 7.86 12.74
CA ASP A 119 6.74 9.07 13.55
C ASP A 119 7.73 8.81 14.71
N GLY A 120 8.13 7.56 14.91
CA GLY A 120 9.22 7.21 15.84
C GLY A 120 8.84 7.32 17.32
N TYR A 121 7.56 7.53 17.64
CA TYR A 121 7.07 7.72 19.02
C TYR A 121 7.11 6.43 19.87
N SER A 122 7.33 5.26 19.27
CA SER A 122 7.32 3.98 19.98
C SER A 122 8.73 3.42 20.28
N ILE A 123 9.15 3.68 21.52
CA ILE A 123 9.93 2.83 22.44
C ILE A 123 11.41 2.55 22.06
N LYS A 124 12.31 3.42 22.51
CA LYS A 124 13.70 3.13 22.95
C LYS A 124 14.72 2.55 21.95
N ARG A 125 14.43 2.36 20.66
CA ARG A 125 15.44 1.99 19.64
C ARG A 125 15.34 2.92 18.43
N GLY A 126 16.40 3.70 18.19
CA GLY A 126 16.46 4.74 17.15
C GLY A 126 16.37 4.29 15.69
N SER A 127 15.90 3.07 15.42
CA SER A 127 15.75 2.49 14.09
C SER A 127 14.42 1.76 13.90
N TRP A 128 13.44 1.95 14.79
CA TRP A 128 12.16 1.25 14.72
C TRP A 128 11.38 1.56 13.44
N ASN A 129 11.29 2.83 13.05
CA ASN A 129 10.65 3.24 11.80
C ASN A 129 11.25 2.53 10.58
N ILE A 130 12.57 2.27 10.58
CA ILE A 130 13.24 1.49 9.53
C ILE A 130 12.82 0.02 9.61
N ALA A 131 12.92 -0.60 10.79
CA ALA A 131 12.55 -2.01 10.99
C ALA A 131 11.09 -2.27 10.60
N PHE A 132 10.18 -1.36 10.98
CA PHE A 132 8.79 -1.37 10.59
C PHE A 132 8.63 -1.27 9.06
N SER A 133 9.30 -0.31 8.43
CA SER A 133 9.22 -0.12 6.98
C SER A 133 9.72 -1.36 6.21
N VAL A 134 10.80 -1.99 6.68
CA VAL A 134 11.33 -3.25 6.12
C VAL A 134 10.35 -4.41 6.34
N MET A 135 9.73 -4.50 7.51
CA MET A 135 8.73 -5.52 7.83
C MET A 135 7.52 -5.43 6.90
N VAL A 136 6.97 -4.23 6.69
CA VAL A 136 5.88 -3.99 5.74
C VAL A 136 6.27 -4.40 4.32
N ASP A 137 7.49 -4.07 3.89
CA ASP A 137 8.02 -4.43 2.57
C ASP A 137 8.22 -5.95 2.41
N LEU A 138 8.67 -6.66 3.46
CA LEU A 138 8.78 -8.13 3.44
C LEU A 138 7.42 -8.81 3.36
N ILE A 139 6.43 -8.35 4.14
CA ILE A 139 5.06 -8.87 4.08
C ILE A 139 4.48 -8.65 2.68
N TRP A 140 4.62 -7.44 2.14
CA TRP A 140 4.11 -7.14 0.82
C TRP A 140 4.80 -7.93 -0.29
N ARG A 141 6.13 -8.10 -0.22
CA ARG A 141 6.86 -8.96 -1.18
C ARG A 141 6.36 -10.39 -1.15
N ARG A 142 6.21 -10.97 0.03
CA ARG A 142 5.68 -12.33 0.20
C ARG A 142 4.29 -12.46 -0.43
N GLU A 143 3.39 -11.53 -0.14
CA GLU A 143 2.03 -11.57 -0.70
C GLU A 143 2.02 -11.49 -2.23
N ASN A 144 2.94 -10.72 -2.83
CA ASN A 144 3.09 -10.71 -4.30
C ASN A 144 3.75 -11.97 -4.83
N GLU A 145 4.76 -12.50 -4.14
CA GLU A 145 5.46 -13.71 -4.56
C GLU A 145 4.50 -14.91 -4.65
N PHE A 146 3.58 -15.04 -3.70
CA PHE A 146 2.51 -16.05 -3.79
C PHE A 146 1.63 -15.88 -5.03
N VAL A 147 1.37 -14.66 -5.47
CA VAL A 147 0.57 -14.38 -6.69
C VAL A 147 1.35 -14.76 -7.95
N PHE A 148 2.65 -14.54 -7.96
CA PHE A 148 3.51 -14.92 -9.08
C PHE A 148 3.74 -16.43 -9.13
N LEU A 149 3.99 -17.08 -7.98
CA LEU A 149 4.14 -18.53 -7.89
C LEU A 149 2.85 -19.26 -8.23
N ASP A 150 1.70 -18.76 -7.77
CA ASP A 150 0.40 -19.32 -8.13
C ASP A 150 0.14 -19.23 -9.65
N LYS A 151 0.45 -18.09 -10.27
CA LYS A 151 0.36 -17.95 -11.74
C LYS A 151 1.24 -18.96 -12.47
N LEU A 152 2.40 -19.33 -11.93
CA LEU A 152 3.27 -20.33 -12.53
C LEU A 152 2.71 -21.76 -12.35
N MET A 153 2.25 -22.10 -11.14
CA MET A 153 1.69 -23.43 -10.82
C MET A 153 0.32 -23.67 -11.47
N GLY A 154 -0.51 -22.63 -11.62
CA GLY A 154 -1.82 -22.72 -12.28
C GLY A 154 -1.73 -22.92 -13.80
N VAL A 155 -0.61 -22.54 -14.42
CA VAL A 155 -0.35 -22.80 -15.85
C VAL A 155 0.00 -24.27 -16.10
N GLU A 156 0.63 -24.96 -15.13
CA GLU A 156 0.96 -26.38 -15.26
C GLU A 156 -0.26 -27.30 -15.19
N LEU A 157 -1.33 -26.91 -14.46
CA LEU A 157 -2.55 -27.71 -14.32
C LEU A 157 -3.51 -27.61 -15.52
N HIS A 158 -3.36 -26.60 -16.38
CA HIS A 158 -4.17 -26.44 -17.60
C HIS A 158 -3.55 -27.08 -18.85
N HIS A 159 -2.36 -27.67 -18.76
CA HIS A 159 -1.73 -28.40 -19.86
C HIS A 159 -1.81 -29.93 -19.75
N PHE A 160 -2.47 -30.46 -18.71
CA PHE A 160 -2.67 -31.89 -18.48
C PHE A 160 -4.14 -32.28 -18.30
N ASN A 161 -5.05 -31.71 -19.10
CA ASN A 161 -6.40 -32.24 -19.30
C ASN A 161 -6.81 -32.11 -20.77
#